data_AF-G5NBH3-F1
#
_entry.id   AF-G5NBH3-F1
#
_cell.length_a   1.000
_cell.length_b   1.000
_cell.length_c   1.000
_cell.angle_alpha   90.00
_cell.angle_beta   90.00
_cell.angle_gamma   90.00
#
_symmetry.space_group_name_H-M   'P 1'
#
loop_
_entity.id
_entity.type
_entity.pdbx_description
1 polymer ?
#
loop_
_entity_poly.entity_id
_entity_poly.type
_entity_poly.pdbx_seq_one_letter_code
_entity_poly.pdbx_strand_id
1 'polypeptide(L)'
;MKNPTLLQYFHWYYPDGGKLWSELAERADGLNDIGINMVWLPPACKGASGGYSVGYDSYDLFDLGEFDQKGTIATKYGDKRQLLTAIDALKKNNIAVLLDVVVNHKMGADEKERIRVQRVNQDDRTQIDDNIIECEGWTRYTFPARARS
;
A
#
# COMPACT_ATOMS: atom_id res chain seq x y z
N MET A 1 -17.33 -29.06 -6.74
CA MET A 1 -16.67 -27.92 -6.07
C MET A 1 -15.59 -27.37 -7.00
N LYS A 2 -15.46 -26.05 -7.14
CA LYS A 2 -14.30 -25.44 -7.82
C LYS A 2 -13.14 -25.37 -6.81
N ASN A 3 -11.93 -25.76 -7.21
CA ASN A 3 -10.75 -25.65 -6.35
C ASN A 3 -10.40 -24.17 -6.11
N PRO A 4 -9.97 -23.77 -4.90
CA PRO A 4 -9.44 -22.43 -4.67
C PRO A 4 -8.16 -22.19 -5.48
N THR A 5 -8.14 -21.11 -6.26
CA THR A 5 -7.00 -20.72 -7.11
C THR A 5 -6.78 -19.22 -6.95
N LEU A 6 -5.64 -18.86 -6.36
CA LEU A 6 -5.23 -17.49 -6.10
C LEU A 6 -4.34 -16.95 -7.22
N LEU A 7 -4.61 -15.72 -7.65
CA LEU A 7 -3.72 -14.94 -8.52
C LEU A 7 -3.22 -13.68 -7.80
N GLN A 8 -1.89 -13.50 -7.74
CA GLN A 8 -1.30 -12.19 -7.45
C GLN A 8 -1.51 -11.28 -8.66
N TYR A 9 -2.36 -10.26 -8.53
CA TYR A 9 -2.82 -9.44 -9.65
C TYR A 9 -1.94 -8.20 -9.88
N PHE A 10 -0.62 -8.31 -9.64
CA PHE A 10 0.32 -7.22 -9.85
C PHE A 10 1.74 -7.75 -9.97
N HIS A 11 2.63 -6.94 -10.54
CA HIS A 11 4.07 -7.17 -10.54
C HIS A 11 4.82 -5.86 -10.30
N TRP A 12 6.10 -5.97 -9.92
CA TRP A 12 6.92 -4.83 -9.52
C TRP A 12 6.97 -3.71 -10.58
N TYR A 13 7.20 -4.09 -11.83
CA TYR A 13 7.33 -3.21 -12.98
C TYR A 13 6.00 -2.80 -13.62
N TYR A 14 4.86 -2.98 -12.94
CA TYR A 14 3.58 -2.53 -13.46
C TYR A 14 3.68 -1.01 -13.72
N PRO A 15 3.19 -0.51 -14.88
CA PRO A 15 3.34 0.90 -15.24
C PRO A 15 2.64 1.80 -14.21
N ASP A 16 3.08 3.05 -14.18
CA ASP A 16 2.35 4.11 -13.46
C ASP A 16 1.08 4.52 -14.24
N GLY A 17 0.37 5.52 -13.71
CA GLY A 17 -0.82 6.09 -14.36
C GLY A 17 -2.16 5.54 -13.88
N GLY A 18 -2.20 4.77 -12.78
CA GLY A 18 -3.44 4.50 -12.06
C GLY A 18 -4.46 3.61 -12.77
N LYS A 19 -3.97 2.68 -13.61
CA LYS A 19 -4.83 1.87 -14.51
C LYS A 19 -5.21 0.49 -13.97
N LEU A 20 -4.51 -0.01 -12.95
CA LEU A 20 -4.68 -1.39 -12.47
C LEU A 20 -6.12 -1.67 -12.04
N TRP A 21 -6.74 -0.76 -11.30
CA TRP A 21 -8.11 -0.95 -10.83
C TRP A 21 -9.14 -1.01 -11.97
N SER A 22 -9.01 -0.14 -12.99
CA SER A 22 -9.87 -0.22 -14.18
C SER A 22 -9.65 -1.50 -14.98
N GLU A 23 -8.39 -1.90 -15.22
CA GLU A 23 -8.09 -3.13 -15.96
C GLU A 23 -8.57 -4.39 -15.23
N LEU A 24 -8.50 -4.40 -13.90
CA LEU A 24 -9.04 -5.47 -13.07
C LEU A 24 -10.57 -5.54 -13.17
N ALA A 25 -11.26 -4.39 -13.13
CA ALA A 25 -12.71 -4.35 -13.29
C ALA A 25 -13.15 -4.87 -14.67
N GLU A 26 -12.44 -4.51 -15.74
CA GLU A 26 -12.71 -4.93 -17.11
C GLU A 26 -12.49 -6.43 -17.35
N ARG A 27 -11.57 -7.06 -16.60
CA ARG A 27 -11.18 -8.47 -16.78
C ARG A 27 -11.79 -9.42 -15.75
N ALA A 28 -12.60 -8.91 -14.83
CA ALA A 28 -13.11 -9.69 -13.70
C ALA A 28 -13.98 -10.88 -14.12
N ASP A 29 -14.68 -10.79 -15.25
CA ASP A 29 -15.53 -11.85 -15.78
C ASP A 29 -14.72 -13.08 -16.26
N GLY A 30 -13.67 -12.86 -17.05
CA GLY A 30 -12.85 -13.92 -17.63
C GLY A 30 -11.98 -14.68 -16.63
N LEU A 31 -11.74 -14.14 -15.43
CA LEU A 31 -10.92 -14.77 -14.39
C LEU A 31 -11.52 -16.10 -13.91
N ASN A 32 -12.83 -16.16 -13.69
CA ASN A 32 -13.48 -17.37 -13.19
C ASN A 32 -13.58 -18.46 -14.27
N ASP A 33 -13.64 -18.06 -15.55
CA ASP A 33 -13.64 -18.97 -16.70
C ASP A 33 -12.32 -19.74 -16.82
N ILE A 34 -11.20 -19.11 -16.46
CA ILE A 34 -9.88 -19.74 -16.39
C ILE A 34 -9.56 -20.37 -15.03
N GLY A 35 -10.55 -20.44 -14.13
CA GLY A 35 -10.45 -21.14 -12.85
C GLY A 35 -9.88 -20.33 -11.69
N ILE A 36 -9.64 -19.02 -11.86
CA ILE A 36 -9.20 -18.10 -10.80
C ILE A 36 -10.43 -17.62 -10.02
N ASN A 37 -10.42 -17.81 -8.71
CA ASN A 37 -11.53 -17.44 -7.82
C ASN A 37 -11.08 -16.67 -6.57
N MET A 38 -9.79 -16.32 -6.49
CA MET A 38 -9.25 -15.41 -5.48
C MET A 38 -8.19 -14.52 -6.14
N VAL A 39 -8.15 -13.24 -5.78
CA VAL A 39 -7.09 -12.32 -6.20
C VAL A 39 -6.43 -11.66 -5.01
N TRP A 40 -5.11 -11.55 -5.05
CA TRP A 40 -4.31 -10.73 -4.14
C TRP A 40 -3.93 -9.45 -4.85
N LEU A 41 -4.43 -8.33 -4.33
CA LEU A 41 -4.19 -6.99 -4.84
C LEU A 41 -3.01 -6.33 -4.09
N PRO A 42 -2.25 -5.45 -4.76
CA PRO A 42 -1.15 -4.74 -4.10
C PRO A 42 -1.65 -3.81 -2.99
N PRO A 43 -0.76 -3.28 -2.13
CA PRO A 43 -1.16 -2.31 -1.11
C PRO A 43 -1.87 -1.12 -1.76
N ALA A 44 -3.10 -0.86 -1.32
CA ALA A 44 -3.97 0.14 -1.92
C ALA A 44 -3.88 1.52 -1.26
N CYS A 45 -3.09 1.64 -0.19
CA CYS A 45 -2.93 2.86 0.58
C CYS A 45 -1.78 3.73 0.06
N LYS A 46 -1.80 5.03 0.38
CA LYS A 46 -0.79 5.99 -0.05
C LYS A 46 0.58 5.62 0.52
N GLY A 47 1.57 5.45 -0.38
CA GLY A 47 2.97 5.29 -0.04
C GLY A 47 3.75 6.62 0.01
N ALA A 48 4.93 6.58 0.60
CA ALA A 48 5.82 7.73 0.75
C ALA A 48 6.22 8.35 -0.59
N SER A 49 6.40 7.51 -1.62
CA SER A 49 6.72 7.91 -2.99
C SER A 49 5.49 8.30 -3.84
N GLY A 50 4.31 8.47 -3.23
CA GLY A 50 3.10 8.91 -3.91
C GLY A 50 2.67 7.97 -5.05
N GLY A 51 2.48 8.53 -6.25
CA GLY A 51 1.98 7.81 -7.43
C GLY A 51 2.96 6.79 -8.03
N TYR A 52 4.22 6.82 -7.57
CA TYR A 52 5.27 5.89 -8.00
C TYR A 52 5.49 4.74 -7.02
N SER A 53 4.86 4.80 -5.85
CA SER A 53 4.96 3.78 -4.81
C SER A 53 4.39 2.43 -5.29
N VAL A 54 5.13 1.34 -5.09
CA VAL A 54 4.63 -0.03 -5.24
C VAL A 54 3.75 -0.45 -4.03
N GLY A 55 3.70 0.38 -2.98
CA GLY A 55 2.81 0.22 -1.83
C GLY A 55 3.51 -0.17 -0.53
N TYR A 56 4.74 -0.71 -0.60
CA TYR A 56 5.48 -1.20 0.58
C TYR A 56 6.17 -0.09 1.37
N ASP A 57 6.33 1.12 0.84
CA ASP A 57 6.78 2.31 1.58
C ASP A 57 5.59 3.03 2.23
N SER A 58 4.77 2.30 3.00
CA SER A 58 3.46 2.78 3.46
C SER A 58 3.54 4.09 4.25
N TYR A 59 2.78 5.08 3.81
CA TYR A 59 2.69 6.40 4.43
C TYR A 59 1.38 6.58 5.18
N ASP A 60 0.20 6.42 4.57
CA ASP A 60 -1.09 6.64 5.21
C ASP A 60 -2.08 5.52 4.88
N LEU A 61 -2.31 4.62 5.86
CA LEU A 61 -3.16 3.43 5.70
C LEU A 61 -4.62 3.77 5.40
N PHE A 62 -5.06 4.99 5.72
CA PHE A 62 -6.43 5.44 5.53
C PHE A 62 -6.64 6.20 4.21
N ASP A 63 -5.58 6.53 3.50
CA ASP A 63 -5.65 7.18 2.20
C ASP A 63 -5.57 6.13 1.09
N LEU A 64 -6.72 5.65 0.62
CA LEU A 64 -6.82 4.66 -0.45
C LEU A 64 -6.71 5.30 -1.86
N GLY A 65 -5.95 6.39 -1.97
CA GLY A 65 -5.92 7.23 -3.17
C GLY A 65 -7.10 8.21 -3.22
N GLU A 66 -7.41 8.82 -2.08
CA GLU A 66 -8.56 9.72 -1.88
C GLU A 66 -8.13 11.16 -1.59
N PHE A 67 -6.97 11.35 -0.95
CA PHE A 67 -6.48 12.66 -0.53
C PHE A 67 -5.24 13.07 -1.32
N ASP A 68 -5.08 14.37 -1.57
CA ASP A 68 -3.86 14.92 -2.19
C ASP A 68 -2.71 14.91 -1.16
N GLN A 69 -2.00 13.79 -1.12
CA GLN A 69 -0.88 13.53 -0.21
C GLN A 69 0.29 12.94 -0.99
N LYS A 70 1.51 13.36 -0.62
CA LYS A 70 2.75 12.94 -1.31
C LYS A 70 2.74 13.23 -2.81
N GLY A 71 2.15 14.37 -3.19
CA GLY A 71 2.13 14.89 -4.56
C GLY A 71 1.16 14.19 -5.52
N THR A 72 0.18 13.45 -4.99
CA THR A 72 -0.85 12.79 -5.79
C THR A 72 -2.13 12.53 -5.00
N ILE A 73 -3.27 12.49 -5.69
CA ILE A 73 -4.50 11.92 -5.16
C ILE A 73 -4.44 10.39 -5.29
N ALA A 74 -4.44 9.88 -6.53
CA ALA A 74 -4.42 8.46 -6.82
C ALA A 74 -3.12 7.79 -6.35
N THR A 75 -3.22 6.51 -5.97
CA THR A 75 -2.03 5.66 -5.82
C THR A 75 -1.48 5.28 -7.20
N LYS A 76 -0.37 4.54 -7.24
CA LYS A 76 0.15 3.93 -8.49
C LYS A 76 -0.92 3.16 -9.26
N TYR A 77 -1.88 2.56 -8.55
CA TYR A 77 -2.86 1.62 -9.07
C TYR A 77 -4.22 2.25 -9.42
N GLY A 78 -4.50 3.44 -8.88
CA GLY A 78 -5.71 4.22 -9.12
C GLY A 78 -6.24 4.90 -7.84
N ASP A 79 -7.40 5.52 -7.96
CA ASP A 79 -8.13 6.16 -6.87
C ASP A 79 -9.05 5.19 -6.12
N LYS A 80 -9.56 5.63 -4.94
CA LYS A 80 -10.46 4.83 -4.08
C LYS A 80 -11.73 4.37 -4.80
N ARG A 81 -12.29 5.18 -5.69
CA ARG A 81 -13.53 4.86 -6.42
C ARG A 81 -13.27 3.76 -7.46
N GLN A 82 -12.14 3.81 -8.15
CA GLN A 82 -11.72 2.77 -9.07
C GLN A 82 -11.47 1.45 -8.33
N LEU A 83 -10.81 1.49 -7.16
CA LEU A 83 -10.61 0.31 -6.31
C LEU A 83 -11.95 -0.34 -5.93
N LEU A 84 -12.92 0.45 -5.43
CA LEU A 84 -14.23 -0.07 -5.05
C LEU A 84 -14.99 -0.66 -6.25
N THR A 85 -14.92 0.00 -7.41
CA THR A 85 -15.49 -0.53 -8.67
C THR A 85 -14.89 -1.88 -9.04
N ALA A 86 -13.57 -2.04 -8.92
CA ALA A 86 -12.88 -3.29 -9.21
C ALA A 86 -13.28 -4.41 -8.23
N ILE A 87 -13.35 -4.10 -6.93
CA ILE A 87 -13.80 -5.05 -5.90
C ILE A 87 -15.22 -5.51 -6.16
N ASP A 88 -16.13 -4.59 -6.53
CA ASP A 88 -17.51 -4.93 -6.84
C ASP A 88 -17.62 -5.80 -8.10
N ALA A 89 -16.80 -5.57 -9.12
CA ALA A 89 -16.73 -6.41 -10.32
C ALA A 89 -16.26 -7.83 -9.98
N LEU A 90 -15.25 -7.99 -9.11
CA LEU A 90 -14.77 -9.30 -8.65
C LEU A 90 -15.83 -10.04 -7.84
N LYS A 91 -16.50 -9.35 -6.91
CA LYS A 91 -17.57 -9.93 -6.09
C LYS A 91 -18.75 -10.41 -6.95
N LYS A 92 -19.17 -9.65 -7.96
CA LYS A 92 -20.21 -10.06 -8.92
C LYS A 92 -19.84 -11.36 -9.66
N ASN A 93 -18.55 -11.59 -9.87
CA ASN A 93 -18.01 -12.79 -10.51
C ASN A 93 -17.64 -13.91 -9.51
N ASN A 94 -18.05 -13.80 -8.24
CA ASN A 94 -17.74 -14.76 -7.18
C ASN A 94 -16.23 -14.97 -6.96
N ILE A 95 -15.44 -13.91 -7.10
CA ILE A 95 -14.00 -13.90 -6.88
C ILE A 95 -13.71 -13.23 -5.52
N ALA A 96 -13.00 -13.94 -4.64
CA ALA A 96 -12.58 -13.39 -3.36
C ALA A 96 -11.43 -12.37 -3.54
N VAL A 97 -11.43 -11.33 -2.71
CA VAL A 97 -10.42 -10.27 -2.77
C VAL A 97 -9.58 -10.28 -1.50
N LEU A 98 -8.26 -10.32 -1.67
CA LEU A 98 -7.27 -10.18 -0.61
C LEU A 98 -6.52 -8.87 -0.85
N LEU A 99 -6.57 -7.98 0.13
CA LEU A 99 -5.78 -6.75 0.13
C LEU A 99 -4.49 -6.98 0.91
N ASP A 100 -3.38 -6.48 0.36
CA ASP A 100 -2.10 -6.49 1.05
C ASP A 100 -2.11 -5.58 2.31
N VAL A 101 -1.41 -6.00 3.36
CA VAL A 101 -1.37 -5.34 4.67
C VAL A 101 0.08 -5.12 5.09
N VAL A 102 0.55 -3.88 4.95
CA VAL A 102 1.92 -3.49 5.29
C VAL A 102 1.91 -2.70 6.60
N VAL A 103 2.25 -3.38 7.70
CA VAL A 103 2.18 -2.82 9.06
C VAL A 103 3.49 -2.94 9.86
N ASN A 104 4.54 -3.48 9.24
CA ASN A 104 5.86 -3.60 9.88
C ASN A 104 6.52 -2.25 10.14
N HIS A 105 6.33 -1.30 9.23
CA HIS A 105 7.00 -0.01 9.25
C HIS A 105 6.13 1.07 8.61
N LYS A 106 6.59 2.32 8.72
CA LYS A 106 5.95 3.49 8.12
C LYS A 106 7.03 4.39 7.56
N MET A 107 6.84 4.93 6.37
CA MET A 107 7.81 5.77 5.67
C MET A 107 7.21 7.12 5.26
N GLY A 108 8.09 8.10 5.03
CA GLY A 108 7.68 9.41 4.55
C GLY A 108 6.97 10.24 5.61
N ALA A 109 7.43 10.21 6.86
CA ALA A 109 6.93 11.12 7.90
C ALA A 109 6.94 12.58 7.41
N ASP A 110 6.01 13.37 7.91
CA ASP A 110 5.82 14.77 7.48
C ASP A 110 6.86 15.69 8.12
N GLU A 111 7.32 15.32 9.32
CA GLU A 111 8.26 16.09 10.12
C GLU A 111 9.25 15.17 10.86
N LYS A 112 10.37 15.77 11.26
CA LYS A 112 11.34 15.12 12.13
C LYS A 112 11.07 15.45 13.60
N GLU A 113 11.45 14.56 14.49
CA GLU A 113 11.45 14.81 15.94
C GLU A 113 12.82 14.49 16.54
N ARG A 114 13.22 15.27 17.55
CA ARG A 114 14.42 14.99 18.33
C ARG A 114 14.18 13.75 19.18
N ILE A 115 15.04 12.76 19.01
CA ILE A 115 14.99 11.49 19.73
C ILE A 115 16.36 11.13 20.28
N ARG A 116 16.36 10.29 21.30
CA ARG A 116 17.56 9.66 21.86
C ARG A 116 17.58 8.22 21.42
N VAL A 117 18.68 7.78 20.81
CA VAL A 117 18.83 6.42 20.29
C VAL A 117 20.14 5.81 20.74
N GLN A 118 20.17 4.48 20.80
CA GLN A 118 21.40 3.70 20.96
C GLN A 118 21.59 2.88 19.69
N ARG A 119 22.84 2.74 19.25
CA ARG A 119 23.15 1.87 18.11
C ARG A 119 23.05 0.42 18.55
N VAL A 120 22.71 -0.45 17.61
CA VAL A 120 22.71 -1.89 17.81
C VAL A 120 23.65 -2.55 16.80
N ASN A 121 24.21 -3.70 17.14
CA ASN A 121 24.99 -4.49 16.20
C ASN A 121 24.10 -4.92 15.02
N GLN A 122 24.61 -4.80 13.79
CA GLN A 122 23.85 -5.12 12.58
C GLN A 122 23.58 -6.63 12.43
N ASP A 123 24.49 -7.48 12.92
CA ASP A 123 24.40 -8.94 12.86
C ASP A 123 23.61 -9.51 14.05
N ASP A 124 23.55 -8.79 15.18
CA ASP A 124 22.76 -9.16 16.37
C ASP A 124 22.16 -7.92 17.04
N ARG A 125 20.91 -7.63 16.72
CA ARG A 125 20.20 -6.43 17.21
C ARG A 125 19.85 -6.46 18.70
N THR A 126 20.17 -7.55 19.42
CA THR A 126 20.04 -7.63 20.88
C THR A 126 21.24 -7.02 21.61
N GLN A 127 22.35 -6.81 20.91
CA GLN A 127 23.54 -6.13 21.44
C GLN A 127 23.42 -4.62 21.23
N ILE A 128 23.17 -3.89 22.32
CA ILE A 128 22.89 -2.45 22.34
C ILE A 128 24.14 -1.73 22.86
N ASP A 129 24.57 -0.69 22.16
CA ASP A 129 25.67 0.19 22.58
C ASP A 129 25.25 1.05 23.78
N ASP A 130 26.06 1.15 24.83
CA ASP A 130 25.76 1.94 26.02
C ASP A 130 25.65 3.46 25.74
N ASN A 131 26.23 3.93 24.63
CA ASN A 131 26.22 5.34 24.28
C ASN A 131 24.88 5.79 23.70
N ILE A 132 24.24 6.74 24.39
CA ILE A 132 23.05 7.43 23.90
C ILE A 132 23.46 8.58 22.98
N ILE A 133 22.83 8.65 21.82
CA ILE A 133 23.05 9.70 20.81
C ILE A 133 21.75 10.47 20.63
N GLU A 134 21.81 11.80 20.62
CA GLU A 134 20.71 12.64 20.15
C GLU A 134 20.73 12.73 18.63
N CYS A 135 19.59 12.51 18.00
CA CYS A 135 19.43 12.69 16.56
C CYS A 135 18.01 13.16 16.23
N GLU A 136 17.79 13.44 14.95
CA GLU A 136 16.46 13.70 14.42
C GLU A 136 15.95 12.48 13.64
N GLY A 137 14.78 11.97 14.00
CA GLY A 137 14.12 10.85 13.33
C GLY A 137 12.86 11.30 12.58
N TRP A 138 12.60 10.69 11.43
CA TRP A 138 11.35 10.86 10.68
C TRP A 138 10.21 10.06 11.33
N THR A 139 9.64 10.60 12.42
CA THR A 139 8.66 9.90 13.26
C THR A 139 7.29 10.57 13.32
N ARG A 140 7.17 11.83 12.88
CA ARG A 140 5.91 12.57 12.99
C ARG A 140 5.07 12.49 11.73
N TYR A 141 3.87 11.93 11.86
CA TYR A 141 2.88 11.80 10.79
C TYR A 141 1.65 12.63 11.14
N THR A 142 1.37 13.66 10.35
CA THR A 142 0.26 14.61 10.59
C THR A 142 -0.88 14.43 9.59
N PHE A 143 -0.63 13.80 8.45
CA PHE A 143 -1.63 13.55 7.39
C PHE A 143 -2.43 14.81 7.02
N PRO A 144 -1.76 15.92 6.67
CA PRO A 144 -2.36 17.25 6.70
C PRO A 144 -3.55 17.41 5.74
N ALA A 145 -3.57 16.69 4.62
CA ALA A 145 -4.69 16.75 3.67
C ALA A 145 -5.93 16.02 4.19
N ARG A 146 -5.76 14.89 4.88
CA ARG A 146 -6.85 14.11 5.47
C ARG A 146 -7.33 14.69 6.80
N ALA A 147 -6.48 15.39 7.55
CA ALA A 147 -6.89 16.03 8.80
C ALA A 147 -7.87 17.21 8.61
N ARG A 148 -8.00 17.72 7.38
CA ARG A 148 -8.85 18.88 7.03
C ARG A 148 -10.17 18.49 6.34
N SER A 149 -10.40 17.20 6.09
CA SER A 149 -11.58 16.67 5.38
C SER A 149 -12.69 16.24 6.32
#